data_AF-A0A2D5XFZ6-F1
#
_entry.id   AF-A0A2D5XFZ6-F1
#
_cell.length_a   1.000
_cell.length_b   1.000
_cell.length_c   1.000
_cell.angle_alpha   90.00
_cell.angle_beta   90.00
_cell.angle_gamma   90.00
#
_symmetry.space_group_name_H-M   'P 1'
#
loop_
_entity.id
_entity.type
_entity.pdbx_description
1 polymer ?
#
loop_
_entity_poly.entity_id
_entity_poly.type
_entity_poly.pdbx_seq_one_letter_code
_entity_poly.pdbx_strand_id
1 'polypeptide(L)'
;MDDLVSSGRRGMELRDRLEKAVEAGNADPEFCLRLVTFCHERRLYGDALWFLGLGLSRTPLADERWVDEKWMDLISRLVVGAALSLKHADPRDGVEKGLVKFIGTCDRLNSVMHENCAQTLIQALSRNLAAAAALVECSSVAEKLAKSDTFFNIVLTFKVFQRDLTAANLIGERLKGLPGMSRWTYRALAKLAALGGDYAATESLLRQGIEKHGENFHILCELASILFCNGKEDEGRACLTRSLAFLKEGYLNNRQEEIRPLGEKLAEAIAERIADSNEYGAIGSAINYTKRDLMSFMWKEHHKYCTKENTYLTISGYTNTVMFGLIGELLAKRPNLRKIINYGTLCGMREYEFSQNFPDVFFTGYDISDIATLINRQHFSRDNLLFESNLDALFARLAEMPGQTLLVHCRTADVMFPEALKQVYRTCHAHGVDLILSAEYFSFCIPTLNYPDFSTEVVDAVHWDGVMMVHNYGKVFPEVGYNIVSSEFRPMPLFASASGEGRHSSQLIQLVLAERVARSSAHTAMATDHA
;
A
#
# COMPACT_ATOMS: atom_id res chain seq x y z
N MET A 1 7.49 39.87 16.22
CA MET A 1 6.81 38.56 16.05
C MET A 1 5.93 38.25 17.25
N ASP A 2 6.39 38.46 18.48
CA ASP A 2 5.56 38.26 19.69
C ASP A 2 4.24 39.05 19.68
N ASP A 3 4.25 40.29 19.18
CA ASP A 3 3.02 41.09 19.03
C ASP A 3 2.00 40.44 18.07
N LEU A 4 2.46 39.81 16.99
CA LEU A 4 1.61 39.15 15.98
C LEU A 4 0.93 37.90 16.54
N VAL A 5 1.61 37.18 17.44
CA VAL A 5 1.06 35.97 18.09
C VAL A 5 0.33 36.29 19.40
N SER A 6 0.33 37.55 19.85
CA SER A 6 -0.42 37.94 21.06
C SER A 6 -1.93 37.75 20.89
N SER A 7 -2.61 37.26 21.93
CA SER A 7 -4.06 37.05 21.95
C SER A 7 -4.87 38.33 22.18
N GLY A 8 -4.20 39.47 22.38
CA GLY A 8 -4.84 40.77 22.61
C GLY A 8 -5.31 41.45 21.32
N ARG A 9 -6.06 42.55 21.49
CA ARG A 9 -6.56 43.40 20.37
C ARG A 9 -5.48 43.77 19.36
N ARG A 10 -4.28 44.11 19.85
CA ARG A 10 -3.13 44.44 19.01
C ARG A 10 -2.72 43.28 18.10
N GLY A 11 -2.66 42.05 18.61
CA GLY A 11 -2.33 40.88 17.80
C GLY A 11 -3.38 40.60 16.73
N MET A 12 -4.67 40.70 17.07
CA MET A 12 -5.76 40.56 16.10
C MET A 12 -5.67 41.61 14.98
N GLU A 13 -5.44 42.89 15.32
CA GLU A 13 -5.27 43.97 14.35
C GLU A 13 -4.04 43.75 13.45
N LEU A 14 -2.94 43.24 13.99
CA LEU A 14 -1.73 42.93 13.21
C LEU A 14 -1.94 41.75 12.26
N ARG A 15 -2.67 40.70 12.68
CA ARG A 15 -3.02 39.57 11.82
C ARG A 15 -3.94 39.99 10.67
N ASP A 16 -4.97 40.79 10.95
CA ASP A 16 -5.87 41.33 9.91
C ASP A 16 -5.10 42.18 8.89
N ARG A 17 -4.16 43.02 9.34
CA ARG A 17 -3.28 43.79 8.45
C ARG A 17 -2.38 42.89 7.62
N LEU A 18 -1.82 41.83 8.21
CA LEU A 18 -0.98 40.89 7.48
C LEU A 18 -1.78 40.12 6.43
N GLU A 19 -2.96 39.62 6.77
CA GLU A 19 -3.86 38.92 5.82
C GLU A 19 -4.18 39.82 4.63
N LYS A 20 -4.59 41.08 4.87
CA LYS A 20 -4.82 42.06 3.81
C LYS A 20 -3.57 42.35 2.98
N ALA A 21 -2.39 42.41 3.61
CA ALA A 21 -1.13 42.61 2.90
C ALA A 21 -0.78 41.42 2.00
N VAL A 22 -0.94 40.19 2.49
CA VAL A 22 -0.77 38.94 1.71
C VAL A 22 -1.77 38.91 0.56
N GLU A 23 -3.04 39.26 0.81
CA GLU A 23 -4.08 39.29 -0.22
C GLU A 23 -3.81 40.32 -1.33
N ALA A 24 -3.22 41.45 -0.96
CA ALA A 24 -2.81 42.50 -1.89
C ALA A 24 -1.47 42.20 -2.60
N GLY A 25 -0.81 41.07 -2.29
CA GLY A 25 0.51 40.73 -2.85
C GLY A 25 1.66 41.56 -2.27
N ASN A 26 1.42 42.28 -1.17
CA ASN A 26 2.38 43.16 -0.52
C ASN A 26 3.24 42.46 0.54
N ALA A 27 2.99 41.16 0.78
CA ALA A 27 3.74 40.36 1.75
C ALA A 27 4.26 39.07 1.10
N ASP A 28 5.54 38.78 1.36
CA ASP A 28 6.26 37.62 0.84
C ASP A 28 5.77 36.31 1.50
N PRO A 29 5.39 35.27 0.73
CA PRO A 29 5.11 33.93 1.26
C PRO A 29 6.22 33.38 2.17
N GLU A 30 7.49 33.71 1.93
CA GLU A 30 8.62 33.31 2.77
C GLU A 30 8.56 33.93 4.17
N PHE A 31 8.01 35.14 4.31
CA PHE A 31 7.76 35.75 5.60
C PHE A 31 6.70 34.96 6.40
N CYS A 32 5.65 34.47 5.73
CA CYS A 32 4.66 33.60 6.37
C CYS A 32 5.32 32.30 6.85
N LEU A 33 6.18 31.68 6.05
CA LEU A 33 6.90 30.46 6.46
C LEU A 33 7.75 30.67 7.72
N ARG A 34 8.47 31.80 7.81
CA ARG A 34 9.23 32.15 9.03
C ARG A 34 8.33 32.29 10.25
N LEU A 35 7.15 32.88 10.10
CA LEU A 35 6.16 32.97 11.18
C LEU A 35 5.61 31.59 11.57
N VAL A 36 5.40 30.70 10.60
CA VAL A 36 4.99 29.31 10.87
C VAL A 36 6.04 28.61 11.74
N THR A 37 7.32 28.68 11.37
CA THR A 37 8.43 28.09 12.14
C THR A 37 8.50 28.67 13.55
N PHE A 38 8.43 30.00 13.68
CA PHE A 38 8.41 30.69 14.97
C PHE A 38 7.27 30.23 15.89
N CYS A 39 6.07 30.02 15.33
CA CYS A 39 4.91 29.53 16.07
C CYS A 39 5.05 28.04 16.42
N HIS A 40 5.59 27.23 15.50
CA HIS A 40 5.82 25.81 15.73
C HIS A 40 6.77 25.55 16.91
N GLU A 41 7.89 26.28 16.98
CA GLU A 41 8.87 26.18 18.08
C GLU A 41 8.25 26.49 19.45
N ARG A 42 7.23 27.35 19.49
CA ARG A 42 6.48 27.73 20.69
C ARG A 42 5.22 26.89 20.93
N ARG A 43 4.97 25.86 20.11
CA ARG A 43 3.77 25.02 20.13
C ARG A 43 2.46 25.80 19.97
N LEU A 44 2.51 26.93 19.28
CA LEU A 44 1.34 27.75 18.93
C LEU A 44 0.71 27.22 17.63
N TYR A 45 0.19 25.99 17.67
CA TYR A 45 -0.24 25.26 16.47
C TYR A 45 -1.35 25.97 15.70
N GLY A 46 -2.30 26.61 16.38
CA GLY A 46 -3.38 27.36 15.73
C GLY A 46 -2.86 28.52 14.87
N ASP A 47 -1.96 29.31 15.44
CA ASP A 47 -1.34 30.44 14.74
C ASP A 47 -0.42 29.97 13.61
N ALA A 48 0.35 28.90 13.85
CA ALA A 48 1.19 28.29 12.83
C ALA A 48 0.37 27.83 11.62
N LEU A 49 -0.74 27.13 11.82
CA LEU A 49 -1.63 26.70 10.74
C LEU A 49 -2.30 27.88 10.02
N TRP A 50 -2.65 28.93 10.75
CA TRP A 50 -3.21 30.14 10.16
C TRP A 50 -2.20 30.83 9.22
N PHE A 51 -0.95 31.05 9.67
CA PHE A 51 0.10 31.62 8.82
C PHE A 51 0.47 30.70 7.64
N LEU A 52 0.43 29.38 7.86
CA LEU A 52 0.67 28.38 6.80
C LEU A 52 -0.39 28.50 5.70
N GLY A 53 -1.66 28.60 6.06
CA GLY A 53 -2.76 28.82 5.13
C GLY A 53 -2.65 30.15 4.38
N LEU A 54 -2.12 31.20 4.99
CA LEU A 54 -1.84 32.46 4.28
C LEU A 54 -0.71 32.32 3.26
N GLY A 55 0.43 31.75 3.69
CA GLY A 55 1.60 31.58 2.82
C GLY A 55 1.27 30.75 1.58
N LEU A 56 0.66 29.57 1.78
CA LEU A 56 0.29 28.66 0.69
C LEU A 56 -0.65 29.28 -0.35
N SER A 57 -1.51 30.21 0.06
CA SER A 57 -2.44 30.87 -0.87
C SER A 57 -1.77 31.80 -1.88
N ARG A 58 -0.49 32.17 -1.64
CA ARG A 58 0.25 33.14 -2.45
C ARG A 58 1.61 32.66 -2.94
N THR A 59 2.09 31.50 -2.51
CA THR A 59 3.34 30.92 -3.04
C THR A 59 3.21 30.74 -4.55
N PRO A 60 4.00 31.48 -5.37
CA PRO A 60 4.09 31.20 -6.79
C PRO A 60 4.88 29.90 -6.93
N LEU A 61 4.18 28.80 -7.12
CA LEU A 61 4.78 27.50 -7.34
C LEU A 61 5.25 27.49 -8.79
N ALA A 62 6.44 28.06 -9.03
CA ALA A 62 7.00 28.29 -10.35
C ALA A 62 7.26 27.00 -11.15
N ASP A 63 7.08 25.82 -10.53
CA ASP A 63 6.97 24.55 -11.22
C ASP A 63 5.80 23.78 -10.61
N GLU A 64 4.70 23.66 -11.34
CA GLU A 64 3.47 22.97 -10.93
C GLU A 64 3.69 21.49 -10.61
N ARG A 65 4.91 20.97 -10.76
CA ARG A 65 5.22 19.55 -10.62
C ARG A 65 5.68 19.14 -9.23
N TRP A 66 6.25 20.03 -8.41
CA TRP A 66 6.86 19.64 -7.13
C TRP A 66 6.75 20.72 -6.04
N VAL A 67 6.35 20.30 -4.84
CA VAL A 67 6.35 21.16 -3.64
C VAL A 67 7.58 20.82 -2.80
N ASP A 68 8.27 21.84 -2.28
CA ASP A 68 9.41 21.67 -1.39
C ASP A 68 9.02 20.82 -0.17
N GLU A 69 9.77 19.73 0.05
CA GLU A 69 9.57 18.74 1.11
C GLU A 69 9.45 19.38 2.50
N LYS A 70 10.11 20.53 2.72
CA LYS A 70 10.03 21.28 3.98
C LYS A 70 8.60 21.74 4.29
N TRP A 71 7.82 22.14 3.28
CA TRP A 71 6.41 22.52 3.49
C TRP A 71 5.58 21.31 3.88
N MET A 72 5.79 20.16 3.24
CA MET A 72 5.01 18.95 3.48
C MET A 72 5.30 18.35 4.85
N ASP A 73 6.56 18.33 5.28
CA ASP A 73 6.93 17.94 6.64
C ASP A 73 6.33 18.88 7.69
N LEU A 74 6.36 20.20 7.44
CA LEU A 74 5.78 21.19 8.35
C LEU A 74 4.25 21.07 8.45
N ILE A 75 3.55 20.89 7.33
CA ILE A 75 2.10 20.60 7.29
C ILE A 75 1.79 19.39 8.17
N SER A 76 2.53 18.30 7.97
CA SER A 76 2.34 17.03 8.70
C SER A 76 2.46 17.24 10.21
N ARG A 77 3.54 17.88 10.67
CA ARG A 77 3.80 18.11 12.10
C ARG A 77 2.75 19.04 12.73
N LEU A 78 2.37 20.11 12.03
CA LEU A 78 1.44 21.10 12.54
C LEU A 78 0.01 20.58 12.66
N VAL A 79 -0.46 19.84 11.66
CA VAL A 79 -1.83 19.31 11.68
C VAL A 79 -1.98 18.24 12.75
N VAL A 80 -0.99 17.35 12.91
CA VAL A 80 -1.01 16.35 13.99
C VAL A 80 -0.98 17.03 15.36
N GLY A 81 -0.07 18.01 15.56
CA GLY A 81 0.02 18.76 16.82
C GLY A 81 -1.26 19.53 17.17
N ALA A 82 -1.84 20.21 16.17
CA ALA A 82 -3.11 20.92 16.33
C ALA A 82 -4.26 19.97 16.65
N ALA A 83 -4.42 18.88 15.91
CA ALA A 83 -5.50 17.93 16.11
C ALA A 83 -5.43 17.27 17.49
N LEU A 84 -4.24 16.88 17.97
CA LEU A 84 -4.08 16.36 19.33
C LEU A 84 -4.38 17.42 20.41
N SER A 85 -4.12 18.70 20.11
CA SER A 85 -4.42 19.79 21.02
C SER A 85 -5.92 20.08 21.14
N LEU A 86 -6.76 19.70 20.18
CA LEU A 86 -8.22 19.94 20.24
C LEU A 86 -8.89 19.36 21.49
N LYS A 87 -8.36 18.27 22.06
CA LYS A 87 -8.91 17.63 23.26
C LYS A 87 -8.64 18.39 24.56
N HIS A 88 -7.65 19.27 24.55
CA HIS A 88 -7.12 19.93 25.76
C HIS A 88 -7.03 21.45 25.61
N ALA A 89 -7.30 21.99 24.42
CA ALA A 89 -7.11 23.39 24.11
C ALA A 89 -8.07 24.27 24.92
N ASP A 90 -7.52 25.32 25.51
CA ASP A 90 -8.31 26.46 25.95
C ASP A 90 -8.92 27.09 24.67
N PRO A 91 -10.20 27.49 24.66
CA PRO A 91 -10.79 28.26 23.56
C PRO A 91 -9.96 29.47 23.10
N ARG A 92 -9.07 29.98 23.96
CA ARG A 92 -8.11 31.06 23.69
C ARG A 92 -6.89 30.64 22.84
N ASP A 93 -6.60 29.34 22.71
CA ASP A 93 -5.42 28.82 22.00
C ASP A 93 -5.57 28.86 20.47
N GLY A 94 -6.77 29.17 19.96
CA GLY A 94 -7.00 29.46 18.54
C GLY A 94 -6.82 28.26 17.59
N VAL A 95 -6.54 27.06 18.11
CA VAL A 95 -6.27 25.83 17.34
C VAL A 95 -7.37 25.52 16.35
N GLU A 96 -8.64 25.56 16.80
CA GLU A 96 -9.81 25.35 15.95
C GLU A 96 -9.83 26.33 14.77
N LYS A 97 -9.62 27.62 15.04
CA LYS A 97 -9.61 28.67 14.00
C LYS A 97 -8.47 28.46 13.00
N GLY A 98 -7.29 28.05 13.49
CA GLY A 98 -6.13 27.72 12.66
C GLY A 98 -6.41 26.55 11.72
N LEU A 99 -6.96 25.46 12.25
CA LEU A 99 -7.36 24.28 11.44
C LEU A 99 -8.41 24.63 10.40
N VAL A 100 -9.47 25.33 10.80
CA VAL A 100 -10.55 25.75 9.88
C VAL A 100 -9.99 26.65 8.77
N LYS A 101 -9.12 27.61 9.12
CA LYS A 101 -8.48 28.48 8.12
C LYS A 101 -7.60 27.67 7.16
N PHE A 102 -6.74 26.82 7.70
CA PHE A 102 -5.81 26.04 6.89
C PHE A 102 -6.54 25.08 5.94
N ILE A 103 -7.49 24.30 6.44
CA ILE A 103 -8.28 23.36 5.61
C ILE A 103 -9.11 24.13 4.57
N GLY A 104 -9.72 25.25 4.95
CA GLY A 104 -10.45 26.11 4.02
C GLY A 104 -9.55 26.82 2.99
N THR A 105 -8.26 27.02 3.28
CA THR A 105 -7.27 27.41 2.27
C THR A 105 -7.02 26.25 1.31
N CYS A 106 -6.82 25.03 1.81
CA CYS A 106 -6.58 23.86 0.98
C CYS A 106 -7.64 23.73 -0.12
N ASP A 107 -8.92 23.86 0.21
CA ASP A 107 -10.06 23.81 -0.73
C ASP A 107 -9.95 24.79 -1.91
N ARG A 108 -9.12 25.84 -1.80
CA ARG A 108 -8.97 26.90 -2.81
C ARG A 108 -7.64 26.80 -3.58
N LEU A 109 -6.78 25.85 -3.22
CA LEU A 109 -5.54 25.61 -3.94
C LEU A 109 -5.84 25.03 -5.32
N ASN A 110 -4.92 25.21 -6.27
CA ASN A 110 -5.00 24.54 -7.56
C ASN A 110 -4.97 23.01 -7.39
N SER A 111 -5.35 22.27 -8.43
CA SER A 111 -5.51 20.81 -8.36
C SER A 111 -4.24 20.08 -7.90
N VAL A 112 -3.06 20.53 -8.32
CA VAL A 112 -1.79 19.89 -7.92
C VAL A 112 -1.46 20.15 -6.45
N MET A 113 -1.53 21.40 -6.00
CA MET A 113 -1.20 21.73 -4.62
C MET A 113 -2.24 21.19 -3.64
N HIS A 114 -3.53 21.20 -4.00
CA HIS A 114 -4.59 20.56 -3.21
C HIS A 114 -4.29 19.07 -3.01
N GLU A 115 -3.95 18.36 -4.09
CA GLU A 115 -3.61 16.94 -4.05
C GLU A 115 -2.38 16.64 -3.19
N ASN A 116 -1.31 17.43 -3.32
CA ASN A 116 -0.11 17.28 -2.49
C ASN A 116 -0.41 17.54 -1.00
N CYS A 117 -1.19 18.57 -0.70
CA CYS A 117 -1.64 18.84 0.67
C CYS A 117 -2.52 17.70 1.21
N ALA A 118 -3.50 17.24 0.44
CA ALA A 118 -4.40 16.16 0.83
C ALA A 118 -3.65 14.85 1.09
N GLN A 119 -2.73 14.47 0.19
CA GLN A 119 -1.91 13.27 0.34
C GLN A 119 -1.01 13.34 1.58
N THR A 120 -0.42 14.50 1.86
CA THR A 120 0.42 14.75 3.03
C THR A 120 -0.38 14.70 4.33
N LEU A 121 -1.53 15.37 4.36
CA LEU A 121 -2.48 15.32 5.48
C LEU A 121 -2.87 13.89 5.82
N ILE A 122 -3.25 13.12 4.80
CA ILE A 122 -3.71 11.74 4.97
C ILE A 122 -2.57 10.83 5.44
N GLN A 123 -1.34 11.00 4.94
CA GLN A 123 -0.18 10.26 5.43
C GLN A 123 0.16 10.59 6.90
N ALA A 124 0.11 11.87 7.27
CA ALA A 124 0.38 12.30 8.63
C ALA A 124 -0.65 11.72 9.60
N LEU A 125 -1.94 11.80 9.23
CA LEU A 125 -3.05 11.29 10.04
C LEU A 125 -3.11 9.76 10.08
N SER A 126 -2.69 9.05 9.02
CA SER A 126 -2.62 7.58 9.03
C SER A 126 -1.57 7.06 10.02
N ARG A 127 -0.53 7.85 10.30
CA ARG A 127 0.49 7.55 11.32
C ARG A 127 0.07 7.95 12.73
N ASN A 128 -1.03 8.72 12.88
CA ASN A 128 -1.53 9.19 14.16
C ASN A 128 -3.06 9.16 14.21
N LEU A 129 -3.63 7.97 14.38
CA LEU A 129 -5.09 7.77 14.39
C LEU A 129 -5.79 8.54 15.52
N ALA A 130 -5.10 8.80 16.64
CA ALA A 130 -5.64 9.62 17.73
C ALA A 130 -5.84 11.08 17.29
N ALA A 131 -4.91 11.63 16.51
CA ALA A 131 -5.04 12.95 15.89
C ALA A 131 -6.18 12.96 14.85
N ALA A 132 -6.25 11.93 14.00
CA ALA A 132 -7.32 11.80 13.01
C ALA A 132 -8.72 11.78 13.66
N ALA A 133 -8.89 10.97 14.71
CA ALA A 133 -10.11 10.91 15.51
C ALA A 133 -10.45 12.28 16.10
N ALA A 134 -9.48 12.92 16.77
CA ALA A 134 -9.68 14.23 17.40
C ALA A 134 -10.14 15.31 16.41
N LEU A 135 -9.59 15.31 15.19
CA LEU A 135 -9.98 16.25 14.13
C LEU A 135 -11.40 15.96 13.60
N VAL A 136 -11.72 14.69 13.33
CA VAL A 136 -13.00 14.29 12.72
C VAL A 136 -14.16 14.39 13.72
N GLU A 137 -13.92 14.11 14.99
CA GLU A 137 -14.94 14.08 16.05
C GLU A 137 -15.21 15.46 16.67
N CYS A 138 -14.39 16.48 16.35
CA CYS A 138 -14.60 17.84 16.83
C CYS A 138 -15.79 18.52 16.12
N SER A 139 -16.95 18.57 16.79
CA SER A 139 -18.19 19.09 16.20
C SER A 139 -18.07 20.53 15.70
N SER A 140 -17.38 21.41 16.43
CA SER A 140 -17.21 22.82 16.04
C SER A 140 -16.37 22.98 14.76
N VAL A 141 -15.35 22.14 14.57
CA VAL A 141 -14.58 22.07 13.30
C VAL A 141 -15.48 21.54 12.19
N ALA A 142 -16.20 20.44 12.43
CA ALA A 142 -17.05 19.79 11.44
C ALA A 142 -18.18 20.71 10.94
N GLU A 143 -18.80 21.49 11.83
CA GLU A 143 -19.83 22.48 11.48
C GLU A 143 -19.26 23.59 10.58
N LYS A 144 -18.08 24.12 10.94
CA LYS A 144 -17.42 25.19 10.17
C LYS A 144 -16.89 24.72 8.81
N LEU A 145 -16.57 23.43 8.69
CA LEU A 145 -16.08 22.79 7.48
C LEU A 145 -17.14 21.94 6.76
N ALA A 146 -18.43 22.17 7.03
CA ALA A 146 -19.54 21.39 6.47
C ALA A 146 -19.67 21.46 4.93
N LYS A 147 -18.89 22.32 4.26
CA LYS A 147 -18.80 22.43 2.79
C LYS A 147 -17.39 22.18 2.24
N SER A 148 -16.45 21.79 3.09
CA SER A 148 -15.05 21.64 2.72
C SER A 148 -14.80 20.28 2.05
N ASP A 149 -14.27 20.31 0.83
CA ASP A 149 -13.87 19.13 0.07
C ASP A 149 -12.72 18.40 0.78
N THR A 150 -11.67 19.13 1.19
CA THR A 150 -10.53 18.59 1.94
C THR A 150 -10.98 17.93 3.25
N PHE A 151 -11.86 18.57 4.01
CA PHE A 151 -12.35 17.99 5.27
C PHE A 151 -13.07 16.67 5.05
N PHE A 152 -14.03 16.60 4.11
CA PHE A 152 -14.74 15.34 3.86
C PHE A 152 -13.85 14.24 3.29
N ASN A 153 -12.80 14.57 2.54
CA ASN A 153 -11.80 13.57 2.16
C ASN A 153 -11.04 13.00 3.36
N ILE A 154 -10.69 13.83 4.34
CA ILE A 154 -10.08 13.37 5.61
C ILE A 154 -11.07 12.45 6.34
N VAL A 155 -12.33 12.85 6.47
CA VAL A 155 -13.37 12.04 7.14
C VAL A 155 -13.57 10.71 6.42
N LEU A 156 -13.71 10.71 5.09
CA LEU A 156 -13.85 9.49 4.27
C LEU A 156 -12.68 8.55 4.51
N THR A 157 -11.46 9.08 4.41
CA THR A 157 -10.23 8.30 4.56
C THR A 157 -10.13 7.71 5.97
N PHE A 158 -10.47 8.49 7.00
CA PHE A 158 -10.50 8.02 8.37
C PHE A 158 -11.54 6.90 8.59
N LYS A 159 -12.73 7.00 7.98
CA LYS A 159 -13.73 5.92 8.02
C LYS A 159 -13.25 4.65 7.32
N VAL A 160 -12.53 4.78 6.21
CA VAL A 160 -11.84 3.65 5.59
C VAL A 160 -10.80 3.05 6.55
N PHE A 161 -9.97 3.86 7.21
CA PHE A 161 -9.00 3.35 8.20
C PHE A 161 -9.68 2.62 9.37
N GLN A 162 -10.85 3.08 9.82
CA GLN A 162 -11.67 2.41 10.83
C GLN A 162 -12.40 1.16 10.30
N ARG A 163 -12.25 0.84 9.01
CA ARG A 163 -12.94 -0.27 8.30
C ARG A 163 -14.46 -0.12 8.29
N ASP A 164 -14.94 1.10 8.47
CA ASP A 164 -16.36 1.46 8.39
C ASP A 164 -16.68 1.91 6.97
N LEU A 165 -16.72 0.94 6.04
CA LEU A 165 -17.00 1.20 4.63
C LEU A 165 -18.42 1.75 4.42
N THR A 166 -19.36 1.42 5.31
CA THR A 166 -20.72 1.98 5.27
C THR A 166 -20.69 3.48 5.52
N ALA A 167 -20.04 3.94 6.60
CA ALA A 167 -19.89 5.37 6.84
C ALA A 167 -19.04 6.05 5.76
N ALA A 168 -17.98 5.40 5.27
CA ALA A 168 -17.18 5.93 4.17
C ALA A 168 -18.01 6.18 2.91
N ASN A 169 -18.91 5.25 2.56
CA ASN A 169 -19.86 5.41 1.45
C ASN A 169 -20.82 6.59 1.64
N LEU A 170 -21.36 6.78 2.85
CA LEU A 170 -22.21 7.96 3.14
C LEU A 170 -21.45 9.29 2.95
N ILE A 171 -20.18 9.34 3.35
CA ILE A 171 -19.33 10.51 3.11
C ILE A 171 -19.02 10.65 1.61
N GLY A 172 -18.81 9.54 0.91
CA GLY A 172 -18.63 9.52 -0.54
C GLY A 172 -19.81 10.14 -1.30
N GLU A 173 -21.04 9.77 -0.93
CA GLU A 173 -22.26 10.38 -1.51
C GLU A 173 -22.35 11.88 -1.22
N ARG A 174 -21.95 12.31 -0.01
CA ARG A 174 -21.87 13.74 0.32
C ARG A 174 -20.84 14.47 -0.55
N LEU A 175 -19.66 13.90 -0.75
CA LEU A 175 -18.61 14.46 -1.61
C LEU A 175 -19.09 14.62 -3.05
N LYS A 176 -19.81 13.61 -3.60
CA LYS A 176 -20.44 13.69 -4.94
C LYS A 176 -21.41 14.86 -5.09
N GLY A 177 -22.08 15.24 -3.99
CA GLY A 177 -23.00 16.38 -3.94
C GLY A 177 -22.34 17.76 -3.77
N LEU A 178 -21.02 17.82 -3.50
CA LEU A 178 -20.33 19.10 -3.37
C LEU A 178 -20.10 19.76 -4.74
N PRO A 179 -20.32 21.08 -4.86
CA PRO A 179 -19.95 21.79 -6.07
C PRO A 179 -18.43 21.77 -6.24
N GLY A 180 -17.95 21.42 -7.43
CA GLY A 180 -16.53 21.57 -7.76
C GLY A 180 -15.59 20.55 -7.08
N MET A 181 -15.98 19.28 -6.98
CA MET A 181 -15.09 18.18 -6.54
C MET A 181 -13.68 18.33 -7.11
N SER A 182 -12.67 18.25 -6.25
CA SER A 182 -11.26 18.30 -6.62
C SER A 182 -10.79 17.03 -7.32
N ARG A 183 -9.60 17.06 -7.96
CA ARG A 183 -8.95 15.85 -8.52
C ARG A 183 -8.75 14.78 -7.45
N TRP A 184 -8.35 15.19 -6.24
CA TRP A 184 -8.19 14.29 -5.10
C TRP A 184 -9.51 13.60 -4.74
N THR A 185 -10.63 14.31 -4.75
CA THR A 185 -11.95 13.72 -4.48
C THR A 185 -12.33 12.64 -5.49
N TYR A 186 -12.09 12.86 -6.78
CA TYR A 186 -12.30 11.81 -7.79
C TYR A 186 -11.48 10.55 -7.49
N ARG A 187 -10.20 10.72 -7.14
CA ARG A 187 -9.32 9.60 -6.75
C ARG A 187 -9.81 8.91 -5.48
N ALA A 188 -10.25 9.67 -4.48
CA ALA A 188 -10.75 9.15 -3.21
C ALA A 188 -12.01 8.30 -3.41
N LEU A 189 -12.97 8.81 -4.19
CA LEU A 189 -14.18 8.09 -4.55
C LEU A 189 -13.87 6.85 -5.40
N ALA A 190 -12.91 6.95 -6.33
CA ALA A 190 -12.46 5.82 -7.12
C ALA A 190 -11.88 4.71 -6.24
N LYS A 191 -10.99 5.04 -5.29
CA LYS A 191 -10.47 4.07 -4.31
C LYS A 191 -11.57 3.43 -3.48
N LEU A 192 -12.57 4.19 -3.05
CA LEU A 192 -13.71 3.67 -2.32
C LEU A 192 -14.54 2.69 -3.17
N ALA A 193 -14.78 3.01 -4.45
CA ALA A 193 -15.46 2.10 -5.38
C ALA A 193 -14.65 0.81 -5.60
N ALA A 194 -13.33 0.92 -5.78
CA ALA A 194 -12.43 -0.22 -5.94
C ALA A 194 -12.42 -1.13 -4.70
N LEU A 195 -12.49 -0.57 -3.48
CA LEU A 195 -12.66 -1.34 -2.24
C LEU A 195 -13.97 -2.14 -2.20
N GLY A 196 -15.01 -1.66 -2.89
CA GLY A 196 -16.27 -2.38 -3.08
C GLY A 196 -16.28 -3.35 -4.27
N GLY A 197 -15.19 -3.44 -5.03
CA GLY A 197 -15.10 -4.28 -6.24
C GLY A 197 -15.73 -3.66 -7.49
N ASP A 198 -16.16 -2.39 -7.46
CA ASP A 198 -16.77 -1.71 -8.61
C ASP A 198 -15.70 -1.01 -9.47
N TYR A 199 -15.02 -1.81 -10.29
CA TYR A 199 -13.94 -1.32 -11.15
C TYR A 199 -14.44 -0.46 -12.32
N ALA A 200 -15.71 -0.63 -12.74
CA ALA A 200 -16.32 0.21 -13.76
C ALA A 200 -16.58 1.62 -13.24
N ALA A 201 -17.16 1.76 -12.03
CA ALA A 201 -17.31 3.06 -11.39
C ALA A 201 -15.95 3.70 -11.08
N THR A 202 -14.98 2.90 -10.66
CA THR A 202 -13.60 3.37 -10.43
C THR A 202 -13.00 3.98 -11.71
N GLU A 203 -13.07 3.27 -12.83
CA GLU A 203 -12.60 3.76 -14.13
C GLU A 203 -13.32 5.06 -14.53
N SER A 204 -14.65 5.09 -14.41
CA SER A 204 -15.46 6.27 -14.74
C SER A 204 -15.06 7.51 -13.92
N LEU A 205 -14.90 7.35 -12.61
CA LEU A 205 -14.51 8.44 -11.71
C LEU A 205 -13.11 8.99 -12.05
N LEU A 206 -12.15 8.12 -12.35
CA LEU A 206 -10.79 8.54 -12.71
C LEU A 206 -10.78 9.30 -14.05
N ARG A 207 -11.54 8.84 -15.05
CA ARG A 207 -11.68 9.54 -16.34
C ARG A 207 -12.33 10.91 -16.18
N GLN A 208 -13.40 11.02 -15.40
CA GLN A 208 -14.04 12.30 -15.10
C GLN A 208 -13.08 13.26 -14.38
N GLY A 209 -12.28 12.74 -13.45
CA GLY A 209 -11.24 13.51 -12.77
C GLY A 209 -10.18 14.06 -13.74
N ILE A 210 -9.74 13.24 -14.71
CA ILE A 210 -8.80 13.66 -15.77
C ILE A 210 -9.44 14.71 -16.70
N GLU A 211 -10.68 14.49 -17.15
CA GLU A 211 -11.39 15.43 -18.02
C GLU A 211 -11.53 16.81 -17.38
N LYS A 212 -11.85 16.85 -16.08
CA LYS A 212 -12.14 18.09 -15.37
C LYS A 212 -10.91 18.82 -14.85
N HIS A 213 -9.87 18.10 -14.42
CA HIS A 213 -8.70 18.66 -13.72
C HIS A 213 -7.37 18.43 -14.43
N GLY A 214 -7.42 17.81 -15.61
CA GLY A 214 -6.23 17.42 -16.37
C GLY A 214 -5.54 16.17 -15.83
N GLU A 215 -4.57 15.72 -16.61
CA GLU A 215 -3.72 14.59 -16.29
C GLU A 215 -2.73 14.90 -15.16
N ASN A 216 -2.37 13.86 -14.40
CA ASN A 216 -1.31 13.88 -13.40
C ASN A 216 -0.78 12.46 -13.20
N PHE A 217 0.45 12.34 -12.69
CA PHE A 217 1.08 11.07 -12.32
C PHE A 217 0.11 10.13 -11.58
N HIS A 218 -0.46 10.55 -10.45
CA HIS A 218 -1.20 9.64 -9.59
C HIS A 218 -2.53 9.15 -10.18
N ILE A 219 -3.31 10.05 -10.78
CA ILE A 219 -4.61 9.68 -11.36
C ILE A 219 -4.44 8.78 -12.60
N LEU A 220 -3.38 9.01 -13.39
CA LEU A 220 -3.05 8.15 -14.54
C LEU A 220 -2.52 6.78 -14.10
N CYS A 221 -1.67 6.72 -13.07
CA CYS A 221 -1.23 5.43 -12.51
C CYS A 221 -2.40 4.63 -11.94
N GLU A 222 -3.31 5.28 -11.23
CA GLU A 222 -4.52 4.65 -10.69
C GLU A 222 -5.44 4.17 -11.83
N LEU A 223 -5.62 4.98 -12.88
CA LEU A 223 -6.38 4.58 -14.07
C LEU A 223 -5.73 3.39 -14.76
N ALA A 224 -4.40 3.41 -14.94
CA ALA A 224 -3.66 2.30 -15.53
C ALA A 224 -3.90 1.00 -14.76
N SER A 225 -3.82 1.03 -13.42
CA SER A 225 -4.07 -0.14 -12.59
C SER A 225 -5.48 -0.72 -12.79
N ILE A 226 -6.49 0.13 -12.88
CA ILE A 226 -7.89 -0.30 -13.03
C ILE A 226 -8.18 -0.80 -14.44
N LEU A 227 -7.54 -0.24 -15.46
CA LEU A 227 -7.62 -0.75 -16.82
C LEU A 227 -7.07 -2.17 -16.92
N PHE A 228 -5.96 -2.48 -16.23
CA PHE A 228 -5.47 -3.86 -16.11
C PHE A 228 -6.49 -4.79 -15.42
N CYS A 229 -7.08 -4.36 -14.31
CA CYS A 229 -8.15 -5.12 -13.65
C CYS A 229 -9.38 -5.38 -14.56
N ASN A 230 -9.66 -4.48 -15.51
CA ASN A 230 -10.75 -4.60 -16.47
C ASN A 230 -10.34 -5.33 -17.77
N GLY A 231 -9.12 -5.88 -17.87
CA GLY A 231 -8.63 -6.58 -19.06
C GLY A 231 -8.30 -5.64 -20.25
N LYS A 232 -8.17 -4.33 -20.00
CA LYS A 232 -7.80 -3.30 -20.99
C LYS A 232 -6.31 -2.97 -20.90
N GLU A 233 -5.46 -3.99 -20.99
CA GLU A 233 -4.02 -3.86 -20.71
C GLU A 233 -3.32 -2.83 -21.58
N ASP A 234 -3.56 -2.83 -22.90
CA ASP A 234 -2.94 -1.86 -23.82
C ASP A 234 -3.26 -0.41 -23.46
N GLU A 235 -4.52 -0.14 -23.10
CA GLU A 235 -4.93 1.19 -22.65
C GLU A 235 -4.29 1.54 -21.29
N GLY A 236 -4.16 0.56 -20.40
CA GLY A 236 -3.47 0.69 -19.13
C GLY A 236 -2.00 1.07 -19.31
N ARG A 237 -1.30 0.39 -20.24
CA ARG A 237 0.10 0.69 -20.60
C ARG A 237 0.24 2.09 -21.19
N ALA A 238 -0.66 2.50 -22.08
CA ALA A 238 -0.67 3.85 -22.62
C ALA A 238 -0.88 4.93 -21.53
N CYS A 239 -1.77 4.67 -20.56
CA CYS A 239 -1.96 5.55 -19.40
C CYS A 239 -0.72 5.64 -18.53
N LEU A 240 -0.05 4.52 -18.26
CA LEU A 240 1.19 4.47 -17.52
C LEU A 240 2.29 5.29 -18.21
N THR A 241 2.52 5.09 -19.51
CA THR A 241 3.53 5.85 -20.27
C THR A 241 3.30 7.36 -20.15
N ARG A 242 2.05 7.81 -20.28
CA ARG A 242 1.71 9.24 -20.09
C ARG A 242 1.96 9.71 -18.66
N SER A 243 1.70 8.87 -17.66
CA SER A 243 1.94 9.22 -16.25
C SER A 243 3.41 9.53 -15.97
N LEU A 244 4.33 8.82 -16.60
CA LEU A 244 5.77 8.97 -16.38
C LEU A 244 6.31 10.33 -16.86
N ALA A 245 5.62 11.00 -17.79
CA ALA A 245 5.98 12.35 -18.24
C ALA A 245 5.82 13.43 -17.15
N PHE A 246 5.13 13.12 -16.04
CA PHE A 246 4.96 14.01 -14.89
C PHE A 246 6.08 13.88 -13.86
N LEU A 247 6.96 12.88 -13.98
CA LEU A 247 8.10 12.74 -13.09
C LEU A 247 9.17 13.80 -13.38
N LYS A 248 9.99 14.11 -12.37
CA LYS A 248 11.09 15.07 -12.51
C LYS A 248 12.06 14.60 -13.59
N GLU A 249 12.55 15.53 -14.41
CA GLU A 249 13.56 15.25 -15.41
C GLU A 249 14.78 14.55 -14.78
N GLY A 250 15.25 13.48 -15.43
CA GLY A 250 16.35 12.65 -14.94
C GLY A 250 16.00 11.69 -13.80
N TYR A 251 14.82 11.78 -13.16
CA TYR A 251 14.45 10.90 -12.05
C TYR A 251 14.51 9.42 -12.44
N LEU A 252 13.83 9.04 -13.53
CA LEU A 252 13.79 7.66 -14.00
C LEU A 252 15.16 7.17 -14.45
N ASN A 253 15.91 7.99 -15.20
CA ASN A 253 17.27 7.64 -15.63
C ASN A 253 18.18 7.39 -14.42
N ASN A 254 18.17 8.29 -13.43
CA ASN A 254 18.96 8.13 -12.21
C ASN A 254 18.59 6.84 -11.46
N ARG A 255 17.29 6.54 -11.34
CA ARG A 255 16.84 5.31 -10.68
C ARG A 255 17.22 4.06 -11.48
N GLN A 256 17.13 4.09 -12.80
CA GLN A 256 17.56 3.00 -13.67
C GLN A 256 19.07 2.73 -13.56
N GLU A 257 19.90 3.78 -13.55
CA GLU A 257 21.35 3.67 -13.32
C GLU A 257 21.64 3.08 -11.93
N GLU A 258 20.92 3.53 -10.90
CA GLU A 258 21.07 3.04 -9.53
C GLU A 258 20.82 1.53 -9.41
N ILE A 259 19.77 1.02 -10.08
CA ILE A 259 19.37 -0.39 -9.95
C ILE A 259 19.95 -1.30 -11.03
N ARG A 260 20.59 -0.77 -12.07
CA ARG A 260 21.17 -1.56 -13.18
C ARG A 260 22.07 -2.70 -12.70
N PRO A 261 23.01 -2.49 -11.76
CA PRO A 261 23.87 -3.59 -11.30
C PRO A 261 23.08 -4.74 -10.64
N LEU A 262 21.93 -4.45 -10.02
CA LEU A 262 21.05 -5.47 -9.45
C LEU A 262 20.30 -6.22 -10.55
N GLY A 263 19.82 -5.49 -11.57
CA GLY A 263 19.15 -6.09 -12.73
C GLY A 263 20.06 -7.01 -13.54
N GLU A 264 21.33 -6.62 -13.75
CA GLU A 264 22.35 -7.46 -14.41
C GLU A 264 22.61 -8.75 -13.64
N LYS A 265 22.79 -8.65 -12.32
CA LYS A 265 22.95 -9.80 -11.43
C LYS A 265 21.74 -10.73 -11.42
N LEU A 266 20.53 -10.17 -11.46
CA LEU A 266 19.32 -10.98 -11.56
C LEU A 266 19.27 -11.72 -12.91
N ALA A 267 19.60 -11.05 -14.01
CA ALA A 267 19.61 -11.67 -15.34
C ALA A 267 20.62 -12.84 -15.40
N GLU A 268 21.81 -12.66 -14.81
CA GLU A 268 22.82 -13.72 -14.63
C GLU A 268 22.28 -14.88 -13.79
N ALA A 269 21.70 -14.60 -12.62
CA ALA A 269 21.13 -15.63 -11.74
C ALA A 269 20.00 -16.44 -12.40
N ILE A 270 19.15 -15.79 -13.20
CA ILE A 270 18.10 -16.46 -13.99
C ILE A 270 18.73 -17.35 -15.07
N ALA A 271 19.73 -16.84 -15.80
CA ALA A 271 20.41 -17.60 -16.85
C ALA A 271 21.14 -18.84 -16.31
N GLU A 272 21.76 -18.72 -15.14
CA GLU A 272 22.50 -19.80 -14.48
C GLU A 272 21.62 -20.72 -13.63
N ARG A 273 20.32 -20.42 -13.49
CA ARG A 273 19.37 -21.15 -12.65
C ARG A 273 19.84 -21.28 -11.19
N ILE A 274 20.26 -20.16 -10.62
CA ILE A 274 20.68 -20.11 -9.21
C ILE A 274 19.45 -20.27 -8.30
N ALA A 275 19.45 -21.32 -7.46
CA ALA A 275 18.37 -21.61 -6.52
C ALA A 275 18.60 -21.05 -5.11
N ASP A 276 19.85 -20.81 -4.73
CA ASP A 276 20.21 -20.20 -3.44
C ASP A 276 21.53 -19.44 -3.59
N SER A 277 21.68 -18.36 -2.84
CA SER A 277 22.79 -17.45 -3.04
C SER A 277 23.37 -16.97 -1.72
N ASN A 278 24.37 -17.72 -1.23
CA ASN A 278 25.18 -17.24 -0.11
C ASN A 278 25.91 -15.91 -0.45
N GLU A 279 26.24 -15.65 -1.72
CA GLU A 279 26.85 -14.38 -2.18
C GLU A 279 25.84 -13.28 -2.55
N TYR A 280 24.59 -13.65 -2.88
CA TYR A 280 23.50 -12.72 -3.19
C TYR A 280 22.50 -12.53 -2.04
N GLY A 281 22.93 -12.76 -0.80
CA GLY A 281 22.16 -12.38 0.40
C GLY A 281 21.75 -10.89 0.43
N ALA A 282 22.36 -10.05 -0.42
CA ALA A 282 21.98 -8.66 -0.66
C ALA A 282 20.91 -8.44 -1.74
N ILE A 283 20.58 -9.45 -2.57
CA ILE A 283 19.54 -9.44 -3.62
C ILE A 283 18.28 -10.24 -3.21
N GLY A 284 18.25 -10.75 -1.99
CA GLY A 284 17.06 -11.34 -1.39
C GLY A 284 17.02 -10.97 0.09
N SER A 285 15.84 -11.03 0.70
CA SER A 285 15.65 -10.62 2.11
C SER A 285 16.42 -11.47 3.14
N ALA A 286 17.12 -12.54 2.71
CA ALA A 286 17.81 -13.54 3.52
C ALA A 286 18.84 -12.98 4.51
N ILE A 287 19.56 -11.89 4.20
CA ILE A 287 20.50 -11.25 5.17
C ILE A 287 19.79 -10.86 6.47
N ASN A 288 18.51 -10.47 6.40
CA ASN A 288 17.76 -10.04 7.57
C ASN A 288 17.31 -11.20 8.47
N TYR A 289 17.36 -12.46 7.97
CA TYR A 289 16.87 -13.64 8.70
C TYR A 289 17.91 -14.33 9.59
N THR A 290 19.17 -13.88 9.56
CA THR A 290 20.26 -14.48 10.34
C THR A 290 20.52 -13.80 11.69
N LYS A 291 20.04 -12.56 11.88
CA LYS A 291 20.23 -11.79 13.12
C LYS A 291 18.98 -11.81 13.98
N ARG A 292 19.06 -12.43 15.16
CA ARG A 292 17.93 -12.61 16.09
C ARG A 292 17.21 -11.30 16.45
N ASP A 293 17.95 -10.24 16.76
CA ASP A 293 17.37 -8.96 17.18
C ASP A 293 16.64 -8.27 16.04
N LEU A 294 17.23 -8.30 14.84
CA LEU A 294 16.62 -7.76 13.63
C LEU A 294 15.35 -8.55 13.27
N MET A 295 15.41 -9.89 13.34
CA MET A 295 14.24 -10.75 13.12
C MET A 295 13.12 -10.46 14.11
N SER A 296 13.45 -10.34 15.40
CA SER A 296 12.48 -10.02 16.44
C SER A 296 11.85 -8.63 16.23
N PHE A 297 12.62 -7.66 15.76
CA PHE A 297 12.12 -6.34 15.39
C PHE A 297 11.17 -6.41 14.18
N MET A 298 11.59 -7.07 13.09
CA MET A 298 10.76 -7.24 11.89
C MET A 298 9.47 -8.00 12.20
N TRP A 299 9.54 -9.05 13.01
CA TRP A 299 8.36 -9.80 13.46
C TRP A 299 7.38 -8.90 14.20
N LYS A 300 7.84 -8.06 15.14
CA LYS A 300 6.99 -7.14 15.91
C LYS A 300 6.36 -6.07 15.03
N GLU A 301 7.12 -5.52 14.08
CA GLU A 301 6.60 -4.56 13.11
C GLU A 301 5.57 -5.21 12.18
N HIS A 302 5.85 -6.42 11.69
CA HIS A 302 4.89 -7.16 10.85
C HIS A 302 3.61 -7.51 11.63
N HIS A 303 3.74 -7.96 12.88
CA HIS A 303 2.61 -8.19 13.78
C HIS A 303 1.75 -6.95 13.92
N LYS A 304 2.38 -5.78 14.14
CA LYS A 304 1.67 -4.49 14.20
C LYS A 304 0.99 -4.16 12.88
N TYR A 305 1.62 -4.35 11.73
CA TYR A 305 1.08 -3.93 10.43
C TYR A 305 0.02 -4.86 9.85
N CYS A 306 0.05 -6.15 10.17
CA CYS A 306 -0.86 -7.17 9.62
C CYS A 306 -2.11 -7.43 10.47
N THR A 307 -2.30 -6.71 11.58
CA THR A 307 -3.55 -6.75 12.35
C THR A 307 -4.73 -6.34 11.47
N LYS A 308 -5.91 -6.88 11.76
CA LYS A 308 -7.15 -6.54 11.07
C LYS A 308 -7.40 -5.02 11.03
N GLU A 309 -7.09 -4.30 12.10
CA GLU A 309 -7.23 -2.85 12.24
C GLU A 309 -6.40 -2.06 11.22
N ASN A 310 -5.31 -2.64 10.72
CA ASN A 310 -4.38 -2.01 9.79
C ASN A 310 -4.59 -2.41 8.32
N THR A 311 -5.67 -3.15 8.03
CA THR A 311 -6.03 -3.61 6.67
C THR A 311 -5.95 -2.50 5.63
N TYR A 312 -6.45 -1.30 5.91
CA TYR A 312 -6.48 -0.18 4.96
C TYR A 312 -5.43 0.90 5.28
N LEU A 313 -4.50 0.61 6.18
CA LEU A 313 -3.44 1.52 6.62
C LEU A 313 -2.05 1.11 6.13
N THR A 314 -1.86 -0.17 5.85
CA THR A 314 -0.57 -0.71 5.41
C THR A 314 -0.73 -1.62 4.20
N ILE A 315 0.29 -1.63 3.35
CA ILE A 315 0.34 -2.52 2.20
C ILE A 315 0.29 -3.98 2.67
N SER A 316 1.11 -4.33 3.67
CA SER A 316 1.14 -5.68 4.24
C SER A 316 -0.22 -6.15 4.77
N GLY A 317 -0.94 -5.30 5.51
CA GLY A 317 -2.28 -5.62 6.01
C GLY A 317 -3.31 -5.81 4.90
N TYR A 318 -3.27 -4.98 3.86
CA TYR A 318 -4.19 -5.08 2.72
C TYR A 318 -3.94 -6.35 1.90
N THR A 319 -2.68 -6.63 1.54
CA THR A 319 -2.31 -7.81 0.75
C THR A 319 -2.69 -9.10 1.46
N ASN A 320 -2.42 -9.19 2.76
CA ASN A 320 -2.87 -10.31 3.57
C ASN A 320 -4.39 -10.44 3.56
N THR A 321 -5.12 -9.32 3.65
CA THR A 321 -6.59 -9.36 3.58
C THR A 321 -7.09 -9.89 2.24
N VAL A 322 -6.48 -9.47 1.13
CA VAL A 322 -6.82 -9.96 -0.22
C VAL A 322 -6.55 -11.47 -0.33
N MET A 323 -5.34 -11.91 0.03
CA MET A 323 -4.94 -13.33 -0.03
C MET A 323 -5.84 -14.21 0.84
N PHE A 324 -6.02 -13.86 2.12
CA PHE A 324 -6.83 -14.63 3.06
C PHE A 324 -8.33 -14.55 2.74
N GLY A 325 -8.81 -13.46 2.14
CA GLY A 325 -10.16 -13.37 1.59
C GLY A 325 -10.41 -14.46 0.54
N LEU A 326 -9.48 -14.62 -0.40
CA LEU A 326 -9.56 -15.67 -1.42
C LEU A 326 -9.44 -17.09 -0.83
N ILE A 327 -8.62 -17.29 0.21
CA ILE A 327 -8.59 -18.57 0.95
C ILE A 327 -9.98 -18.89 1.53
N GLY A 328 -10.64 -17.90 2.15
CA GLY A 328 -11.99 -18.06 2.67
C GLY A 328 -13.01 -18.45 1.60
N GLU A 329 -12.95 -17.81 0.43
CA GLU A 329 -13.79 -18.19 -0.71
C GLU A 329 -13.50 -19.61 -1.22
N LEU A 330 -12.22 -20.00 -1.28
CA LEU A 330 -11.83 -21.34 -1.71
C LEU A 330 -12.30 -22.40 -0.73
N LEU A 331 -12.21 -22.16 0.58
CA LEU A 331 -12.74 -23.06 1.62
C LEU A 331 -14.26 -23.24 1.48
N ALA A 332 -15.00 -22.18 1.14
CA ALA A 332 -16.43 -22.26 0.89
C ALA A 332 -16.77 -23.05 -0.39
N LYS A 333 -15.96 -22.91 -1.45
CA LYS A 333 -16.18 -23.55 -2.75
C LYS A 333 -15.62 -24.98 -2.83
N ARG A 334 -14.63 -25.33 -2.00
CA ARG A 334 -13.93 -26.63 -1.99
C ARG A 334 -13.98 -27.24 -0.58
N PRO A 335 -15.07 -27.92 -0.19
CA PRO A 335 -15.21 -28.52 1.15
C PRO A 335 -14.16 -29.59 1.51
N ASN A 336 -13.44 -30.11 0.52
CA ASN A 336 -12.32 -31.04 0.75
C ASN A 336 -10.99 -30.32 1.01
N LEU A 337 -10.91 -28.99 0.87
CA LEU A 337 -9.73 -28.23 1.24
C LEU A 337 -9.62 -28.16 2.76
N ARG A 338 -8.64 -28.88 3.32
CA ARG A 338 -8.50 -29.08 4.77
C ARG A 338 -7.14 -28.68 5.31
N LYS A 339 -6.18 -28.38 4.45
CA LYS A 339 -4.81 -28.02 4.83
C LYS A 339 -4.39 -26.75 4.11
N ILE A 340 -4.00 -25.73 4.85
CA ILE A 340 -3.53 -24.44 4.32
C ILE A 340 -2.11 -24.19 4.82
N ILE A 341 -1.19 -23.90 3.91
CA ILE A 341 0.21 -23.57 4.23
C ILE A 341 0.48 -22.14 3.75
N ASN A 342 0.80 -21.20 4.64
CA ASN A 342 1.35 -19.90 4.25
C ASN A 342 2.88 -19.95 4.19
N TYR A 343 3.45 -19.86 2.99
CA TYR A 343 4.88 -19.92 2.74
C TYR A 343 5.52 -18.53 2.85
N GLY A 344 6.35 -18.36 3.87
CA GLY A 344 6.98 -17.08 4.25
C GLY A 344 6.07 -16.24 5.13
N THR A 345 5.71 -16.81 6.28
CA THR A 345 4.72 -16.24 7.21
C THR A 345 5.25 -15.01 7.95
N LEU A 346 6.54 -14.97 8.30
CA LEU A 346 7.15 -14.03 9.25
C LEU A 346 6.41 -13.97 10.60
N CYS A 347 5.23 -13.34 10.67
CA CYS A 347 4.33 -13.33 11.83
C CYS A 347 2.97 -13.99 11.54
N GLY A 348 2.67 -15.05 12.31
CA GLY A 348 1.54 -15.96 12.16
C GLY A 348 0.15 -15.48 12.60
N MET A 349 -0.08 -14.17 12.66
CA MET A 349 -1.34 -13.61 13.20
C MET A 349 -2.55 -14.01 12.36
N ARG A 350 -2.43 -14.01 11.03
CA ARG A 350 -3.56 -14.28 10.13
C ARG A 350 -3.96 -15.74 10.12
N GLU A 351 -2.97 -16.63 10.16
CA GLU A 351 -3.14 -18.07 10.35
C GLU A 351 -3.82 -18.35 11.69
N TYR A 352 -3.36 -17.68 12.75
CA TYR A 352 -3.98 -17.78 14.06
C TYR A 352 -5.45 -17.36 14.02
N GLU A 353 -5.79 -16.19 13.46
CA GLU A 353 -7.18 -15.75 13.31
C GLU A 353 -8.03 -16.72 12.48
N PHE A 354 -7.52 -17.21 11.35
CA PHE A 354 -8.25 -18.13 10.47
C PHE A 354 -8.46 -19.50 11.11
N SER A 355 -7.47 -20.01 11.84
CA SER A 355 -7.61 -21.28 12.58
C SER A 355 -8.75 -21.26 13.59
N GLN A 356 -9.11 -20.08 14.12
CA GLN A 356 -10.27 -19.93 15.01
C GLN A 356 -11.60 -19.99 14.25
N ASN A 357 -11.64 -19.39 13.06
CA ASN A 357 -12.85 -19.30 12.24
C ASN A 357 -13.15 -20.59 11.49
N PHE A 358 -12.13 -21.43 11.27
CA PHE A 358 -12.23 -22.70 10.54
C PHE A 358 -11.60 -23.84 11.35
N PRO A 359 -12.25 -24.31 12.44
CA PRO A 359 -11.69 -25.32 13.34
C PRO A 359 -11.43 -26.68 12.65
N ASP A 360 -12.15 -26.98 11.56
CA ASP A 360 -11.99 -28.22 10.78
C ASP A 360 -10.93 -28.12 9.66
N VAL A 361 -10.15 -27.03 9.64
CA VAL A 361 -9.09 -26.78 8.67
C VAL A 361 -7.78 -26.61 9.43
N PHE A 362 -6.75 -27.31 8.98
CA PHE A 362 -5.41 -27.23 9.54
C PHE A 362 -4.61 -26.11 8.86
N PHE A 363 -4.17 -25.14 9.65
CA PHE A 363 -3.36 -24.02 9.17
C PHE A 363 -1.91 -24.22 9.56
N THR A 364 -1.00 -23.94 8.62
CA THR A 364 0.43 -23.92 8.88
C THR A 364 1.03 -22.61 8.42
N GLY A 365 1.77 -21.93 9.30
CA GLY A 365 2.71 -20.88 8.87
C GLY A 365 4.11 -21.46 8.68
N TYR A 366 4.64 -21.41 7.46
CA TYR A 366 6.03 -21.77 7.17
C TYR A 366 6.89 -20.52 7.07
N ASP A 367 8.07 -20.53 7.68
CA ASP A 367 9.10 -19.50 7.47
C ASP A 367 10.49 -20.12 7.53
N ILE A 368 11.38 -19.75 6.61
CA ILE A 368 12.75 -20.27 6.57
C ILE A 368 13.54 -19.93 7.84
N SER A 369 13.13 -18.90 8.59
CA SER A 369 13.75 -18.57 9.87
C SER A 369 13.17 -19.35 11.03
N ASP A 370 14.04 -20.17 11.62
CA ASP A 370 13.79 -20.83 12.91
C ASP A 370 13.42 -19.83 14.01
N ILE A 371 13.94 -18.60 13.94
CA ILE A 371 13.69 -17.55 14.94
C ILE A 371 12.25 -17.04 14.81
N ALA A 372 11.81 -16.71 13.60
CA ALA A 372 10.42 -16.31 13.35
C ALA A 372 9.44 -17.42 13.75
N THR A 373 9.75 -18.67 13.35
CA THR A 373 8.99 -19.86 13.71
C THR A 373 8.88 -20.04 15.22
N LEU A 374 9.99 -19.91 15.96
CA LEU A 374 9.99 -20.01 17.42
C LEU A 374 9.12 -18.93 18.07
N ILE A 375 9.22 -17.68 17.61
CA ILE A 375 8.39 -16.57 18.14
C ILE A 375 6.91 -16.83 17.86
N ASN A 376 6.55 -17.30 16.66
CA ASN A 376 5.16 -17.65 16.33
C ASN A 376 4.61 -18.75 17.26
N ARG A 377 5.36 -19.82 17.51
CA ARG A 377 4.97 -20.89 18.44
C ARG A 377 4.77 -20.40 19.88
N GLN A 378 5.50 -19.37 20.30
CA GLN A 378 5.38 -18.77 21.63
C GLN A 378 4.15 -17.87 21.77
N HIS A 379 3.64 -17.30 20.68
CA HIS A 379 2.57 -16.30 20.73
C HIS A 379 1.22 -16.81 20.21
N PHE A 380 1.24 -17.84 19.37
CA PHE A 380 0.04 -18.39 18.73
C PHE A 380 -0.01 -19.90 18.93
N SER A 381 -1.11 -20.39 19.49
CA SER A 381 -1.33 -21.81 19.74
C SER A 381 -2.81 -22.16 19.57
N ARG A 382 -3.07 -23.21 18.78
CA ARG A 382 -4.37 -23.88 18.59
C ARG A 382 -4.10 -25.33 18.17
N ASP A 383 -5.09 -26.20 18.37
CA ASP A 383 -4.98 -27.62 17.99
C ASP A 383 -4.86 -27.83 16.46
N ASN A 384 -5.41 -26.91 15.68
CA ASN A 384 -5.39 -26.91 14.22
C ASN A 384 -4.41 -25.88 13.61
N LEU A 385 -3.40 -25.46 14.37
CA LEU A 385 -2.39 -24.49 13.94
C LEU A 385 -0.98 -25.00 14.21
N LEU A 386 -0.12 -24.89 13.20
CA LEU A 386 1.29 -25.25 13.29
C LEU A 386 2.18 -24.15 12.70
N PHE A 387 3.40 -24.02 13.21
CA PHE A 387 4.46 -23.25 12.56
C PHE A 387 5.68 -24.14 12.37
N GLU A 388 6.31 -24.12 11.20
CA GLU A 388 7.50 -24.92 10.87
C GLU A 388 8.50 -24.13 10.01
N SER A 389 9.78 -24.49 10.13
CA SER A 389 10.87 -23.97 9.31
C SER A 389 11.55 -25.04 8.45
N ASN A 390 11.16 -26.31 8.63
CA ASN A 390 11.62 -27.42 7.81
C ASN A 390 10.48 -27.90 6.90
N LEU A 391 10.63 -27.63 5.60
CA LEU A 391 9.59 -27.87 4.60
C LEU A 391 9.30 -29.37 4.40
N ASP A 392 10.31 -30.22 4.40
CA ASP A 392 10.15 -31.68 4.24
C ASP A 392 9.44 -32.30 5.44
N ALA A 393 9.82 -31.89 6.66
CA ALA A 393 9.17 -32.35 7.89
C ALA A 393 7.70 -31.90 7.93
N LEU A 394 7.41 -30.69 7.47
CA LEU A 394 6.04 -30.19 7.33
C LEU A 394 5.24 -31.06 6.38
N PHE A 395 5.75 -31.32 5.17
CA PHE A 395 5.02 -32.12 4.19
C PHE A 395 4.82 -33.57 4.61
N ALA A 396 5.80 -34.18 5.27
CA ALA A 396 5.65 -35.53 5.83
C ALA A 396 4.46 -35.60 6.81
N ARG A 397 4.33 -34.60 7.71
CA ARG A 397 3.21 -34.52 8.65
C ARG A 397 1.87 -34.31 7.94
N LEU A 398 1.81 -33.44 6.94
CA LEU A 398 0.57 -33.14 6.22
C LEU A 398 0.08 -34.27 5.31
N ALA A 399 0.99 -35.17 4.88
CA ALA A 399 0.65 -36.34 4.07
C ALA A 399 -0.22 -37.35 4.82
N GLU A 400 -0.10 -37.42 6.15
CA GLU A 400 -0.89 -38.31 7.01
C GLU A 400 -2.33 -37.79 7.24
N MET A 401 -2.58 -36.52 6.92
CA MET A 401 -3.85 -35.85 7.17
C MET A 401 -4.75 -35.87 5.92
N PRO A 402 -6.05 -36.20 6.05
CA PRO A 402 -6.96 -36.23 4.91
C PRO A 402 -7.27 -34.84 4.35
N GLY A 403 -7.73 -34.81 3.10
CA GLY A 403 -8.18 -33.60 2.40
C GLY A 403 -7.11 -32.97 1.51
N GLN A 404 -7.55 -32.00 0.72
CA GLN A 404 -6.71 -31.23 -0.18
C GLN A 404 -5.83 -30.23 0.58
N THR A 405 -4.67 -29.95 0.00
CA THR A 405 -3.68 -28.98 0.50
C THR A 405 -3.59 -27.78 -0.43
N LEU A 406 -3.68 -26.58 0.13
CA LEU A 406 -3.36 -25.33 -0.54
C LEU A 406 -2.09 -24.75 0.06
N LEU A 407 -1.07 -24.51 -0.76
CA LEU A 407 0.03 -23.62 -0.42
C LEU A 407 -0.30 -22.22 -0.91
N VAL A 408 -0.09 -21.22 -0.07
CA VAL A 408 -0.21 -19.80 -0.42
C VAL A 408 1.11 -19.09 -0.17
N HIS A 409 1.41 -18.06 -0.95
CA HIS A 409 2.46 -17.10 -0.62
C HIS A 409 2.11 -15.74 -1.19
N CYS A 410 2.73 -14.70 -0.63
CA CYS A 410 2.67 -13.35 -1.15
C CYS A 410 4.09 -12.81 -1.37
N ARG A 411 4.48 -11.78 -0.61
CA ARG A 411 5.72 -11.00 -0.71
C ARG A 411 7.02 -11.79 -0.69
N THR A 412 7.00 -12.98 -0.12
CA THR A 412 8.19 -13.83 -0.06
C THR A 412 8.63 -14.21 -1.47
N ALA A 413 7.69 -14.45 -2.39
CA ALA A 413 8.03 -14.74 -3.79
C ALA A 413 8.69 -13.54 -4.47
N ASP A 414 8.25 -12.30 -4.22
CA ASP A 414 8.82 -11.09 -4.83
C ASP A 414 10.33 -10.95 -4.62
N VAL A 415 10.92 -11.64 -3.65
CA VAL A 415 12.36 -11.60 -3.32
C VAL A 415 13.06 -12.95 -3.48
N MET A 416 12.39 -13.93 -4.09
CA MET A 416 12.96 -15.24 -4.42
C MET A 416 13.39 -15.31 -5.86
N PHE A 417 14.55 -15.91 -6.12
CA PHE A 417 14.92 -16.23 -7.49
C PHE A 417 13.96 -17.25 -8.10
N PRO A 418 13.71 -17.20 -9.42
CA PRO A 418 12.73 -18.08 -10.03
C PRO A 418 13.05 -19.57 -9.89
N GLU A 419 14.33 -19.97 -9.93
CA GLU A 419 14.68 -21.39 -9.74
C GLU A 419 14.43 -21.85 -8.30
N ALA A 420 14.67 -20.98 -7.30
CA ALA A 420 14.33 -21.25 -5.91
C ALA A 420 12.82 -21.48 -5.73
N LEU A 421 12.01 -20.61 -6.35
CA LEU A 421 10.56 -20.72 -6.33
C LEU A 421 10.09 -22.00 -7.02
N LYS A 422 10.67 -22.32 -8.19
CA LYS A 422 10.41 -23.58 -8.90
C LYS A 422 10.76 -24.80 -8.05
N GLN A 423 11.87 -24.78 -7.32
CA GLN A 423 12.24 -25.86 -6.41
C GLN A 423 11.18 -26.08 -5.32
N VAL A 424 10.69 -25.02 -4.69
CA VAL A 424 9.59 -25.10 -3.71
C VAL A 424 8.37 -25.77 -4.34
N TYR A 425 7.96 -25.34 -5.54
CA TYR A 425 6.79 -25.91 -6.20
C TYR A 425 6.98 -27.36 -6.67
N ARG A 426 8.18 -27.75 -7.11
CA ARG A 426 8.50 -29.16 -7.41
C ARG A 426 8.40 -30.01 -6.14
N THR A 427 8.89 -29.52 -5.00
CA THR A 427 8.72 -30.18 -3.70
C THR A 427 7.24 -30.31 -3.35
N CYS A 428 6.46 -29.23 -3.52
CA CYS A 428 5.01 -29.28 -3.34
C CYS A 428 4.35 -30.35 -4.22
N HIS A 429 4.72 -30.41 -5.50
CA HIS A 429 4.19 -31.41 -6.44
C HIS A 429 4.48 -32.84 -5.98
N ALA A 430 5.74 -33.09 -5.60
CA ALA A 430 6.23 -34.37 -5.12
C ALA A 430 5.52 -34.85 -3.85
N HIS A 431 5.18 -33.93 -2.96
CA HIS A 431 4.45 -34.19 -1.71
C HIS A 431 2.92 -34.12 -1.86
N GLY A 432 2.41 -33.89 -3.07
CA GLY A 432 0.99 -33.92 -3.34
C GLY A 432 0.19 -32.73 -2.84
N VAL A 433 0.80 -31.56 -2.80
CA VAL A 433 0.06 -30.30 -2.65
C VAL A 433 -0.85 -30.11 -3.85
N ASP A 434 -2.15 -29.98 -3.62
CA ASP A 434 -3.15 -29.95 -4.68
C ASP A 434 -3.22 -28.59 -5.36
N LEU A 435 -3.07 -27.51 -4.60
CA LEU A 435 -3.28 -26.14 -5.06
C LEU A 435 -2.14 -25.23 -4.62
N ILE A 436 -1.81 -24.27 -5.47
CA ILE A 436 -0.94 -23.13 -5.14
C ILE A 436 -1.68 -21.83 -5.43
N LEU A 437 -1.73 -20.93 -4.47
CA LEU A 437 -2.19 -19.55 -4.64
C LEU A 437 -1.03 -18.58 -4.45
N SER A 438 -0.65 -17.90 -5.53
CA SER A 438 0.24 -16.74 -5.47
C SER A 438 -0.58 -15.46 -5.31
N ALA A 439 -0.14 -14.57 -4.41
CA ALA A 439 -0.65 -13.21 -4.23
C ALA A 439 0.51 -12.21 -4.27
N GLU A 440 1.05 -11.97 -5.46
CA GLU A 440 2.30 -11.23 -5.69
C GLU A 440 2.05 -9.77 -6.07
N TYR A 441 2.97 -8.88 -5.72
CA TYR A 441 2.90 -7.50 -6.20
C TYR A 441 3.21 -7.40 -7.69
N PHE A 442 2.38 -6.63 -8.38
CA PHE A 442 2.53 -6.38 -9.80
C PHE A 442 2.48 -4.87 -10.03
N SER A 443 3.57 -4.27 -10.50
CA SER A 443 3.58 -2.87 -10.90
C SER A 443 4.49 -2.66 -12.11
N PHE A 444 4.69 -1.41 -12.52
CA PHE A 444 5.62 -1.13 -13.59
C PHE A 444 7.06 -1.38 -13.13
N CYS A 445 7.83 -2.02 -13.98
CA CYS A 445 9.25 -2.31 -13.78
C CYS A 445 10.06 -1.06 -14.09
N ILE A 446 10.96 -0.67 -13.20
CA ILE A 446 11.85 0.47 -13.42
C ILE A 446 12.75 0.25 -14.66
N PRO A 447 13.31 -0.94 -14.92
CA PRO A 447 14.16 -1.13 -16.10
C PRO A 447 13.42 -0.90 -17.43
N THR A 448 12.17 -1.33 -17.54
CA THR A 448 11.38 -1.24 -18.78
C THR A 448 10.42 -0.06 -18.83
N LEU A 449 10.19 0.60 -17.69
CA LEU A 449 9.21 1.67 -17.49
C LEU A 449 7.78 1.28 -17.92
N ASN A 450 7.46 0.00 -17.80
CA ASN A 450 6.18 -0.56 -18.21
C ASN A 450 5.78 -1.69 -17.25
N TYR A 451 4.51 -2.09 -17.26
CA TYR A 451 4.12 -3.35 -16.63
C TYR A 451 4.83 -4.53 -17.32
N PRO A 452 5.12 -5.62 -16.60
CA PRO A 452 5.58 -6.86 -17.22
C PRO A 452 4.67 -7.29 -18.38
N ASP A 453 5.25 -7.73 -19.49
CA ASP A 453 4.54 -8.35 -20.60
C ASP A 453 5.13 -9.74 -20.87
N PHE A 454 4.51 -10.74 -20.26
CA PHE A 454 4.94 -12.13 -20.39
C PHE A 454 4.44 -12.81 -21.67
N SER A 455 3.68 -12.11 -22.51
CA SER A 455 3.26 -12.63 -23.82
C SER A 455 4.36 -12.47 -24.87
N THR A 456 5.25 -11.49 -24.69
CA THR A 456 6.33 -11.16 -25.63
C THR A 456 7.68 -11.72 -25.18
N GLU A 457 7.94 -11.80 -23.87
CA GLU A 457 9.19 -12.32 -23.31
C GLU A 457 8.95 -13.60 -22.49
N VAL A 458 9.54 -14.72 -22.94
CA VAL A 458 9.46 -16.03 -22.25
C VAL A 458 10.53 -16.14 -21.16
N VAL A 459 10.57 -15.15 -20.27
CA VAL A 459 11.44 -15.15 -19.08
C VAL A 459 10.68 -15.70 -17.87
N ASP A 460 11.41 -16.15 -16.85
CA ASP A 460 10.81 -16.69 -15.62
C ASP A 460 10.33 -15.59 -14.67
N ALA A 461 11.01 -14.45 -14.69
CA ALA A 461 10.66 -13.26 -13.94
C ALA A 461 11.29 -12.02 -14.59
N VAL A 462 10.79 -10.84 -14.21
CA VAL A 462 11.37 -9.54 -14.55
C VAL A 462 11.75 -8.79 -13.29
N HIS A 463 12.83 -8.00 -13.38
CA HIS A 463 13.22 -7.10 -12.30
C HIS A 463 12.18 -5.99 -12.14
N TRP A 464 11.64 -5.82 -10.92
CA TRP A 464 10.69 -4.75 -10.63
C TRP A 464 11.40 -3.47 -10.22
N ASP A 465 11.95 -3.46 -9.00
CA ASP A 465 12.72 -2.37 -8.40
C ASP A 465 13.55 -2.90 -7.21
N GLY A 466 14.76 -2.37 -7.02
CA GLY A 466 15.66 -2.80 -5.95
C GLY A 466 15.97 -4.30 -6.03
N VAL A 467 15.49 -5.08 -5.07
CA VAL A 467 15.67 -6.54 -5.02
C VAL A 467 14.40 -7.33 -5.40
N MET A 468 13.33 -6.63 -5.79
CA MET A 468 12.03 -7.22 -6.03
C MET A 468 11.87 -7.68 -7.48
N MET A 469 11.11 -8.75 -7.68
CA MET A 469 10.86 -9.41 -8.95
C MET A 469 9.37 -9.61 -9.16
N VAL A 470 8.96 -9.65 -10.43
CA VAL A 470 7.63 -10.14 -10.83
C VAL A 470 7.80 -11.43 -11.63
N HIS A 471 7.20 -12.53 -11.18
CA HIS A 471 7.27 -13.87 -11.74
C HIS A 471 6.27 -14.09 -12.87
N ASN A 472 6.73 -14.78 -13.91
CA ASN A 472 5.89 -15.26 -14.99
C ASN A 472 5.23 -16.58 -14.58
N TYR A 473 4.15 -16.52 -13.81
CA TYR A 473 3.41 -17.71 -13.38
C TYR A 473 2.87 -18.55 -14.55
N GLY A 474 2.59 -17.93 -15.71
CA GLY A 474 2.21 -18.60 -16.94
C GLY A 474 3.25 -19.58 -17.46
N LYS A 475 4.52 -19.33 -17.16
CA LYS A 475 5.65 -20.23 -17.47
C LYS A 475 6.05 -21.10 -16.28
N VAL A 476 6.14 -20.51 -15.08
CA VAL A 476 6.63 -21.19 -13.88
C VAL A 476 5.74 -22.38 -13.48
N PHE A 477 4.42 -22.24 -13.47
CA PHE A 477 3.52 -23.31 -13.02
C PHE A 477 3.53 -24.55 -13.93
N PRO A 478 3.41 -24.42 -15.27
CA PRO A 478 3.49 -25.58 -16.16
C PRO A 478 4.80 -26.38 -16.02
N GLU A 479 5.94 -25.69 -15.88
CA GLU A 479 7.25 -26.33 -15.75
C GLU A 479 7.41 -27.18 -14.48
N VAL A 480 6.65 -26.87 -13.43
CA VAL A 480 6.69 -27.58 -12.14
C VAL A 480 5.47 -28.47 -11.91
N GLY A 481 4.68 -28.71 -12.96
CA GLY A 481 3.58 -29.68 -12.95
C GLY A 481 2.26 -29.13 -12.39
N TYR A 482 1.99 -27.84 -12.54
CA TYR A 482 0.72 -27.21 -12.18
C TYR A 482 0.09 -26.51 -13.38
N ASN A 483 -1.24 -26.52 -13.44
CA ASN A 483 -2.03 -25.78 -14.42
C ASN A 483 -2.69 -24.58 -13.75
N ILE A 484 -2.60 -23.40 -14.37
CA ILE A 484 -3.34 -22.22 -13.89
C ILE A 484 -4.84 -22.45 -14.10
N VAL A 485 -5.62 -22.28 -13.03
CA VAL A 485 -7.09 -22.39 -13.05
C VAL A 485 -7.77 -21.02 -12.98
N SER A 486 -7.11 -20.02 -12.39
CA SER A 486 -7.56 -18.63 -12.43
C SER A 486 -6.38 -17.67 -12.29
N SER A 487 -6.48 -16.53 -12.96
CA SER A 487 -5.56 -15.39 -12.82
C SER A 487 -6.40 -14.12 -12.78
N GLU A 488 -6.17 -13.27 -11.80
CA GLU A 488 -6.86 -11.98 -11.68
C GLU A 488 -5.94 -10.91 -11.08
N PHE A 489 -6.24 -9.65 -11.38
CA PHE A 489 -5.56 -8.50 -10.78
C PHE A 489 -6.48 -7.79 -9.80
N ARG A 490 -5.94 -7.42 -8.64
CA ARG A 490 -6.61 -6.56 -7.65
C ARG A 490 -5.87 -5.24 -7.51
N PRO A 491 -6.56 -4.09 -7.48
CA PRO A 491 -5.90 -2.82 -7.24
C PRO A 491 -5.44 -2.70 -5.79
N MET A 492 -4.53 -1.75 -5.54
CA MET A 492 -4.10 -1.32 -4.22
C MET A 492 -4.77 0.02 -3.85
N PRO A 493 -6.07 0.05 -3.46
CA PRO A 493 -6.85 1.27 -3.22
C PRO A 493 -6.52 1.95 -1.87
N LEU A 494 -5.30 1.80 -1.37
CA LEU A 494 -4.86 2.45 -0.14
C LEU A 494 -4.77 3.96 -0.34
N PHE A 495 -5.06 4.72 0.72
CA PHE A 495 -4.99 6.19 0.80
C PHE A 495 -3.64 6.70 1.34
N ALA A 496 -2.98 5.88 2.16
CA ALA A 496 -1.64 6.07 2.71
C ALA A 496 -0.99 4.70 2.97
N SER A 497 0.32 4.69 3.18
CA SER A 497 1.05 3.55 3.74
C SER A 497 1.73 4.01 5.02
N ALA A 498 1.17 3.64 6.18
CA ALA A 498 1.70 4.04 7.48
C ALA A 498 3.08 3.44 7.76
N SER A 499 3.39 2.28 7.17
CA SER A 499 4.68 1.59 7.25
C SER A 499 5.76 2.21 6.34
N GLY A 500 5.40 3.17 5.48
CA GLY A 500 6.34 3.76 4.50
C GLY A 500 6.68 2.82 3.34
N GLU A 501 6.08 1.63 3.29
CA GLU A 501 6.30 0.66 2.21
C GLU A 501 5.81 1.23 0.87
N GLY A 502 6.62 0.99 -0.18
CA GLY A 502 6.59 1.56 -1.54
C GLY A 502 5.23 1.59 -2.23
N ARG A 503 4.40 2.55 -1.83
CA ARG A 503 3.09 2.78 -2.44
C ARG A 503 3.28 3.42 -3.81
N HIS A 504 3.23 2.60 -4.84
CA HIS A 504 3.05 3.07 -6.20
C HIS A 504 1.56 3.13 -6.52
N SER A 505 1.08 4.26 -7.03
CA SER A 505 -0.33 4.41 -7.46
C SER A 505 -0.75 3.42 -8.55
N SER A 506 0.23 2.80 -9.22
CA SER A 506 0.12 1.77 -10.25
C SER A 506 0.25 0.34 -9.69
N GLN A 507 0.34 0.16 -8.37
CA GLN A 507 0.55 -1.16 -7.80
C GLN A 507 -0.75 -1.98 -7.82
N LEU A 508 -0.62 -3.23 -8.27
CA LEU A 508 -1.62 -4.27 -8.30
C LEU A 508 -1.15 -5.43 -7.42
N ILE A 509 -2.08 -6.32 -7.09
CA ILE A 509 -1.81 -7.67 -6.61
C ILE A 509 -2.25 -8.61 -7.71
N GLN A 510 -1.33 -9.42 -8.21
CA GLN A 510 -1.64 -10.52 -9.12
C GLN A 510 -1.98 -11.75 -8.27
N LEU A 511 -3.20 -12.25 -8.43
CA LEU A 511 -3.66 -13.49 -7.81
C LEU A 511 -3.65 -14.58 -8.86
N VAL A 512 -2.83 -15.62 -8.66
CA VAL A 512 -2.78 -16.77 -9.56
C VAL A 512 -3.02 -18.03 -8.76
N LEU A 513 -4.11 -18.73 -9.08
CA LEU A 513 -4.43 -20.05 -8.53
C LEU A 513 -4.05 -21.10 -9.56
N ALA A 514 -3.26 -22.08 -9.12
CA ALA A 514 -2.85 -23.21 -9.93
C ALA A 514 -3.21 -24.54 -9.24
N GLU A 515 -3.49 -25.55 -10.04
CA GLU A 515 -3.88 -26.90 -9.59
C GLU A 515 -2.88 -27.94 -10.11
N ARG A 516 -2.55 -28.91 -9.26
CA ARG A 516 -1.57 -29.94 -9.57
C ARG A 516 -2.03 -30.81 -10.73
N VAL A 517 -1.15 -30.99 -11.72
CA VAL A 517 -1.36 -31.96 -12.80
C VAL A 517 -1.02 -33.35 -12.29
N ALA A 518 -1.97 -34.27 -12.37
CA ALA A 518 -1.73 -35.67 -12.04
C ALA A 518 -0.58 -36.21 -12.92
N ARG A 519 0.39 -36.90 -12.31
CA ARG A 519 1.40 -37.62 -13.10
C ARG A 519 0.65 -38.62 -13.96
N SER A 520 0.71 -38.46 -15.29
CA SER A 520 0.18 -39.49 -16.16
C SER A 520 0.94 -40.78 -15.83
N SER A 521 0.21 -41.84 -15.51
CA SER A 521 0.77 -43.17 -15.22
C SER A 521 1.50 -43.79 -16.42
N ALA A 522 1.57 -43.08 -17.56
CA ALA A 522 2.13 -43.54 -18.82
C ALA A 522 3.67 -43.52 -18.89
N HIS A 523 4.38 -42.91 -17.94
CA HIS A 523 5.86 -42.89 -17.93
C HIS A 523 6.53 -43.80 -16.90
N THR A 524 5.77 -44.44 -16.01
CA THR A 524 6.33 -45.44 -15.08
C THR A 524 6.38 -46.85 -15.67
N ALA A 525 5.74 -47.09 -16.82
CA ALA A 525 5.70 -48.40 -17.47
C ALA A 525 6.91 -48.70 -18.38
N MET A 526 7.80 -47.74 -18.68
CA MET A 526 8.99 -47.99 -19.52
C MET A 526 10.28 -48.25 -18.72
N ALA A 527 10.23 -48.25 -17.38
CA ALA A 527 11.39 -48.52 -16.54
C ALA A 527 11.47 -49.97 -16.01
N THR A 528 10.50 -50.83 -16.33
CA THR A 528 10.45 -52.23 -15.86
C THR A 528 10.67 -53.29 -16.93
N ASP A 529 10.88 -52.90 -18.21
CA ASP A 529 11.10 -53.87 -19.31
C ASP A 529 12.58 -54.13 -19.65
N HIS A 530 13.51 -53.68 -18.80
CA HIS A 530 14.92 -54.05 -18.86
C HIS A 530 15.41 -54.49 -17.47
N ALA A 531 14.93 -55.64 -17.02
CA ALA A 531 15.55 -56.44 -15.95
C ALA A 531 15.58 -57.91 -16.36
#